data_AF-A0A8X7MKA0-F1
#
_entry.id   AF-A0A8X7MKA0-F1
#
_cell.length_a   1.000
_cell.length_b   1.000
_cell.length_c   1.000
_cell.angle_alpha   90.00
_cell.angle_beta   90.00
_cell.angle_gamma   90.00
#
_symmetry.space_group_name_H-M   'P 1'
#
loop_
_entity.id
_entity.type
_entity.pdbx_description
1 polymer ?
#
loop_
_entity_poly.entity_id
_entity_poly.type
_entity_poly.pdbx_seq_one_letter_code
_entity_poly.pdbx_strand_id
1 'polypeptide(L)'
;MAFCRGQRSTPIDLRTKFAQRHPQLKGLHTPAKGDFPVDVFPALRVLNATSRLKNKLEQYALEGGRLSHVEAAYPFDLQDLSTSSWLSRNPDAAKAITCLDLFYVYDRLDELRPHFHSAFSSDFLPNLTELAVGYKDKDIAVSSSYVKRLFEHPQSERDLARVLVDLCSAKSLRVLHLHSSEAAPFKNTGDLLASMPNARFPPSFEYFTWFVKAFNKTHYYRFVPSKERSSSPDGSKRGRLQPISSFFRTRITKEGVWNRAFDDDRRRILYDHTPLDGPVMHLS
;
A
#
# COMPACT_ATOMS: atom_id res chain seq x y z
N MET A 1 21.49 -7.78 30.25
CA MET A 1 20.29 -7.56 29.42
C MET A 1 20.24 -8.65 28.37
N ALA A 2 19.21 -9.48 28.39
CA ALA A 2 19.08 -10.61 27.48
C ALA A 2 18.72 -10.14 26.07
N PHE A 3 19.54 -10.52 25.09
CA PHE A 3 19.21 -10.42 23.68
C PHE A 3 18.09 -11.42 23.37
N CYS A 4 16.89 -10.93 23.06
CA CYS A 4 15.85 -11.77 22.47
C CYS A 4 16.32 -12.22 21.07
N ARG A 5 16.79 -13.47 21.01
CA ARG A 5 17.11 -14.19 19.77
C ARG A 5 15.90 -14.18 18.84
N GLY A 6 16.14 -13.97 17.56
CA GLY A 6 15.12 -13.94 16.51
C GLY A 6 14.15 -15.12 16.61
N GLN A 7 12.86 -14.81 16.54
CA GLN A 7 11.80 -15.81 16.42
C GLN A 7 12.13 -16.72 15.24
N ARG A 8 12.35 -18.01 15.52
CA ARG A 8 12.41 -19.03 14.47
C ARG A 8 11.00 -19.11 13.88
N SER A 9 10.87 -18.75 12.61
CA SER A 9 9.64 -18.91 11.86
C SER A 9 9.14 -20.35 12.00
N THR A 10 7.88 -20.55 12.40
CA THR A 10 7.25 -21.88 12.44
C THR A 10 7.52 -22.68 11.15
N PRO A 11 7.97 -23.95 11.19
CA PRO A 11 8.23 -24.77 9.99
C PRO A 11 7.04 -24.84 9.02
N ILE A 12 7.32 -24.86 7.71
CA ILE A 12 6.30 -24.80 6.65
C ILE A 12 5.28 -25.95 6.73
N ASP A 13 5.73 -27.17 7.06
CA ASP A 13 4.85 -28.35 7.17
C ASP A 13 3.84 -28.21 8.30
N LEU A 14 4.21 -27.57 9.41
CA LEU A 14 3.31 -27.29 10.52
C LEU A 14 2.29 -26.21 10.16
N ARG A 15 2.72 -25.19 9.40
CA ARG A 15 1.82 -24.14 8.87
C ARG A 15 0.79 -24.74 7.91
N THR A 16 1.25 -25.60 7.00
CA THR A 16 0.40 -26.31 6.04
C THR A 16 -0.60 -27.23 6.75
N LYS A 17 -0.15 -28.08 7.69
CA LYS A 17 -1.05 -28.96 8.47
C LYS A 17 -2.03 -28.18 9.35
N PHE A 18 -1.64 -27.01 9.85
CA PHE A 18 -2.59 -26.14 10.54
C PHE A 18 -3.62 -25.62 9.56
N ALA A 19 -3.21 -25.00 8.47
CA ALA A 19 -4.14 -24.39 7.52
C ALA A 19 -5.12 -25.39 6.88
N GLN A 20 -4.67 -26.62 6.60
CA GLN A 20 -5.54 -27.72 6.17
C GLN A 20 -6.65 -28.04 7.18
N ARG A 21 -6.37 -27.92 8.48
CA ARG A 21 -7.36 -28.10 9.56
C ARG A 21 -8.25 -26.87 9.77
N HIS A 22 -7.92 -25.76 9.15
CA HIS A 22 -8.60 -24.47 9.32
C HIS A 22 -8.86 -23.80 7.95
N PRO A 23 -9.66 -24.41 7.05
CA PRO A 23 -9.91 -23.90 5.69
C PRO A 23 -10.62 -22.53 5.66
N GLN A 24 -11.21 -22.11 6.78
CA GLN A 24 -11.84 -20.81 6.99
C GLN A 24 -10.85 -19.64 7.13
N LEU A 25 -9.54 -19.91 7.20
CA LEU A 25 -8.52 -18.87 7.35
C LEU A 25 -8.48 -17.96 6.12
N LYS A 26 -8.60 -16.65 6.36
CA LYS A 26 -8.69 -15.64 5.29
C LYS A 26 -7.41 -14.87 4.99
N GLY A 27 -6.36 -15.04 5.79
CA GLY A 27 -5.13 -14.27 5.59
C GLY A 27 -3.90 -14.99 6.11
N LEU A 28 -2.81 -14.83 5.36
CA LEU A 28 -1.46 -15.23 5.76
C LEU A 28 -0.60 -13.97 5.85
N HIS A 29 -0.47 -13.43 7.06
CA HIS A 29 0.51 -12.39 7.34
C HIS A 29 1.84 -13.04 7.70
N THR A 30 2.57 -13.51 6.69
CA THR A 30 3.98 -13.88 6.87
C THR A 30 4.78 -13.42 5.68
N PRO A 31 6.05 -13.04 5.85
CA PRO A 31 7.00 -13.07 4.76
C PRO A 31 7.13 -14.54 4.35
N ALA A 32 6.35 -14.95 3.35
CA ALA A 32 6.53 -16.23 2.71
C ALA A 32 7.86 -16.14 1.94
N LYS A 33 8.97 -16.37 2.64
CA LYS A 33 10.27 -16.68 2.02
C LYS A 33 10.27 -18.06 1.35
N GLY A 34 9.09 -18.65 1.15
CA GLY A 34 8.90 -19.98 0.58
C GLY A 34 7.54 -20.12 -0.08
N ASP A 35 7.40 -21.22 -0.80
CA ASP A 35 6.21 -21.61 -1.53
C ASP A 35 4.94 -21.62 -0.68
N PHE A 36 3.89 -20.95 -1.13
CA PHE A 36 2.56 -21.11 -0.53
C PHE A 36 1.79 -22.22 -1.26
N PRO A 37 1.24 -23.22 -0.54
CA PRO A 37 0.41 -24.25 -1.14
C PRO A 37 -1.00 -23.68 -1.36
N VAL A 38 -1.29 -23.34 -2.62
CA VAL A 38 -2.55 -22.74 -3.05
C VAL A 38 -3.76 -23.59 -2.62
N ASP A 39 -3.65 -24.91 -2.75
CA ASP A 39 -4.67 -25.91 -2.38
C ASP A 39 -5.06 -25.89 -0.89
N VAL A 40 -4.23 -25.30 -0.03
CA VAL A 40 -4.40 -25.32 1.43
C VAL A 40 -5.19 -24.11 1.94
N PHE A 41 -5.33 -23.06 1.12
CA PHE A 41 -5.99 -21.82 1.51
C PHE A 41 -6.93 -21.29 0.42
N PRO A 42 -8.03 -22.02 0.14
CA PRO A 42 -8.99 -21.60 -0.89
C PRO A 42 -9.62 -20.22 -0.57
N ALA A 43 -9.74 -19.87 0.71
CA ALA A 43 -10.34 -18.62 1.18
C ALA A 43 -9.34 -17.45 1.35
N LEU A 44 -8.11 -17.55 0.85
CA LEU A 44 -7.09 -16.51 1.02
C LEU A 44 -7.54 -15.16 0.44
N ARG A 45 -7.34 -14.09 1.23
CA ARG A 45 -7.67 -12.70 0.87
C ARG A 45 -6.48 -11.75 1.02
N VAL A 46 -5.57 -12.05 1.94
CA VAL A 46 -4.36 -11.25 2.18
C VAL A 46 -3.12 -12.09 1.94
N LEU A 47 -2.23 -11.61 1.09
CA LEU A 47 -0.98 -12.26 0.77
C LEU A 47 0.18 -11.25 0.73
N ASN A 48 1.27 -11.58 1.42
CA ASN A 48 2.58 -10.96 1.19
C ASN A 48 3.34 -11.83 0.17
N ALA A 49 3.47 -11.31 -1.04
CA ALA A 49 4.08 -11.94 -2.18
C ALA A 49 5.54 -11.48 -2.37
N THR A 50 6.43 -12.42 -2.65
CA THR A 50 7.79 -12.13 -3.14
C THR A 50 7.91 -12.50 -4.62
N SER A 51 8.99 -12.09 -5.28
CA SER A 51 9.26 -12.37 -6.71
C SER A 51 8.95 -13.78 -7.16
N ARG A 52 9.21 -14.75 -6.30
CA ARG A 52 9.11 -16.17 -6.57
C ARG A 52 7.68 -16.69 -6.70
N LEU A 53 6.67 -15.87 -6.41
CA LEU A 53 5.26 -16.29 -6.38
C LEU A 53 4.42 -15.87 -7.59
N LYS A 54 5.00 -15.21 -8.62
CA LYS A 54 4.24 -14.72 -9.79
C LYS A 54 3.37 -15.80 -10.46
N ASN A 55 3.94 -16.97 -10.74
CA ASN A 55 3.22 -18.07 -11.40
C ASN A 55 2.12 -18.65 -10.51
N LYS A 56 2.31 -18.64 -9.18
CA LYS A 56 1.33 -19.15 -8.21
C LYS A 56 0.15 -18.22 -8.01
N LEU A 57 0.38 -16.90 -8.09
CA LEU A 57 -0.69 -15.90 -8.07
C LEU A 57 -1.63 -16.09 -9.26
N GLU A 58 -1.06 -16.33 -10.43
CA GLU A 58 -1.82 -16.61 -11.63
C GLU A 58 -2.62 -17.90 -11.51
N GLN A 59 -1.98 -18.99 -11.07
CA GLN A 59 -2.67 -20.25 -10.83
C GLN A 59 -3.82 -20.08 -9.82
N TYR A 60 -3.58 -19.40 -8.69
CA TYR A 60 -4.61 -19.15 -7.68
C TYR A 60 -5.79 -18.37 -8.26
N ALA A 61 -5.53 -17.35 -9.09
CA ALA A 61 -6.57 -16.57 -9.74
C ALA A 61 -7.40 -17.41 -10.73
N LEU A 62 -6.73 -18.26 -11.52
CA LEU A 62 -7.36 -19.19 -12.47
C LEU A 62 -8.24 -20.23 -11.75
N GLU A 63 -7.85 -20.65 -10.54
CA GLU A 63 -8.63 -21.55 -9.68
C GLU A 63 -9.78 -20.85 -8.93
N GLY A 64 -10.05 -19.56 -9.23
CA GLY A 64 -11.15 -18.81 -8.62
C GLY A 64 -10.76 -18.04 -7.36
N GLY A 65 -9.48 -18.00 -6.99
CA GLY A 65 -8.94 -17.19 -5.92
C GLY A 65 -9.19 -15.69 -6.13
N ARG A 66 -9.46 -14.96 -5.04
CA ARG A 66 -9.83 -13.53 -5.06
C ARG A 66 -9.12 -12.78 -3.93
N LEU A 67 -7.84 -12.47 -4.14
CA LEU A 67 -7.08 -11.66 -3.18
C LEU A 67 -7.64 -10.24 -3.14
N SER A 68 -7.82 -9.69 -1.94
CA SER A 68 -8.21 -8.30 -1.73
C SER A 68 -7.03 -7.41 -1.35
N HIS A 69 -6.02 -7.98 -0.68
CA HIS A 69 -4.79 -7.29 -0.32
C HIS A 69 -3.57 -8.08 -0.78
N VAL A 70 -2.77 -7.45 -1.63
CA VAL A 70 -1.47 -7.96 -2.04
C VAL A 70 -0.40 -6.98 -1.57
N GLU A 71 0.45 -7.45 -0.67
CA GLU A 71 1.73 -6.81 -0.36
C GLU A 71 2.79 -7.47 -1.24
N ALA A 72 3.62 -6.70 -1.93
CA ALA A 72 4.63 -7.25 -2.82
C ALA A 72 5.91 -6.43 -2.83
N ALA A 73 7.02 -7.10 -2.55
CA ALA A 73 8.35 -6.57 -2.80
C ALA A 73 8.95 -7.29 -4.00
N TYR A 74 9.25 -6.54 -5.08
CA TYR A 74 9.94 -7.06 -6.27
C TYR A 74 9.30 -8.34 -6.83
N PRO A 75 8.27 -8.29 -7.70
CA PRO A 75 8.55 -8.52 -9.13
C PRO A 75 7.58 -7.82 -10.11
N PHE A 76 6.69 -6.97 -9.62
CA PHE A 76 5.67 -6.37 -10.48
C PHE A 76 6.26 -5.16 -11.17
N ASP A 77 6.73 -5.37 -12.40
CA ASP A 77 6.94 -4.26 -13.30
C ASP A 77 5.60 -3.52 -13.43
N LEU A 78 5.60 -2.27 -12.98
CA LEU A 78 4.41 -1.43 -12.95
C LEU A 78 3.93 -1.13 -14.37
N GLN A 79 4.86 -1.07 -15.33
CA GLN A 79 4.56 -0.90 -16.75
C GLN A 79 3.67 -2.03 -17.28
N ASP A 80 3.85 -3.23 -16.74
CA ASP A 80 3.24 -4.47 -17.21
C ASP A 80 1.99 -4.87 -16.42
N LEU A 81 1.68 -4.17 -15.33
CA LEU A 81 0.61 -4.56 -14.42
C LEU A 81 -0.74 -4.64 -15.13
N SER A 82 -1.07 -3.66 -15.97
CA SER A 82 -2.35 -3.61 -16.70
C SER A 82 -2.34 -4.36 -18.03
N THR A 83 -1.18 -4.84 -18.50
CA THR A 83 -1.03 -5.43 -19.85
C THR A 83 -0.69 -6.91 -19.79
N SER A 84 0.34 -7.31 -19.06
CA SER A 84 0.93 -8.66 -19.09
C SER A 84 0.98 -9.36 -17.73
N SER A 85 0.30 -8.82 -16.71
CA SER A 85 0.23 -9.45 -15.39
C SER A 85 -0.91 -10.48 -15.28
N TRP A 86 -0.92 -11.22 -14.16
CA TRP A 86 -2.00 -12.15 -13.84
C TRP A 86 -3.34 -11.44 -13.61
N LEU A 87 -3.30 -10.16 -13.18
CA LEU A 87 -4.48 -9.32 -12.98
C LEU A 87 -5.11 -8.91 -14.32
N SER A 88 -4.29 -8.58 -15.33
CA SER A 88 -4.82 -8.25 -16.67
C SER A 88 -5.45 -9.45 -17.36
N ARG A 89 -4.95 -10.67 -17.08
CA ARG A 89 -5.51 -11.93 -17.58
C ARG A 89 -6.74 -12.42 -16.82
N ASN A 90 -6.97 -11.96 -15.58
CA ASN A 90 -8.08 -12.37 -14.73
C ASN A 90 -8.86 -11.15 -14.19
N PRO A 91 -9.85 -10.62 -14.94
CA PRO A 91 -10.60 -9.43 -14.56
C PRO A 91 -11.32 -9.54 -13.21
N ASP A 92 -11.80 -10.73 -12.84
CA ASP A 92 -12.43 -10.93 -11.53
C ASP A 92 -11.44 -10.84 -10.37
N ALA A 93 -10.19 -11.25 -10.60
CA ALA A 93 -9.14 -11.07 -9.61
C ALA A 93 -8.74 -9.60 -9.50
N ALA A 94 -8.64 -8.88 -10.62
CA ALA A 94 -8.45 -7.43 -10.64
C ALA A 94 -9.57 -6.68 -9.89
N LYS A 95 -10.83 -7.08 -10.08
CA LYS A 95 -11.98 -6.55 -9.31
C LYS A 95 -11.89 -6.86 -7.82
N ALA A 96 -11.29 -7.98 -7.41
CA ALA A 96 -11.20 -8.34 -5.99
C ALA A 96 -10.20 -7.47 -5.22
N ILE A 97 -9.20 -6.89 -5.89
CA ILE A 97 -8.16 -6.07 -5.28
C ILE A 97 -8.77 -4.77 -4.72
N THR A 98 -8.64 -4.61 -3.41
CA THR A 98 -8.97 -3.37 -2.69
C THR A 98 -7.75 -2.67 -2.11
N CYS A 99 -6.62 -3.40 -1.99
CA CYS A 99 -5.36 -2.89 -1.47
C CYS A 99 -4.14 -3.45 -2.20
N LEU A 100 -3.23 -2.56 -2.59
CA LEU A 100 -1.89 -2.91 -3.09
C LEU A 100 -0.85 -2.21 -2.23
N ASP A 101 0.10 -2.97 -1.68
CA ASP A 101 1.29 -2.45 -0.98
C ASP A 101 2.54 -2.90 -1.75
N LEU A 102 3.08 -2.00 -2.57
CA LEU A 102 4.12 -2.31 -3.55
C LEU A 102 5.44 -1.66 -3.15
N PHE A 103 6.50 -2.45 -3.10
CA PHE A 103 7.86 -1.98 -2.81
C PHE A 103 8.82 -2.19 -3.98
N TYR A 104 9.32 -1.07 -4.49
CA TYR A 104 10.27 -0.97 -5.60
C TYR A 104 11.68 -0.67 -5.07
N VAL A 105 12.66 -1.46 -5.49
CA VAL A 105 14.07 -1.27 -5.09
C VAL A 105 14.81 -0.77 -6.32
N TYR A 106 15.68 0.22 -6.17
CA TYR A 106 16.44 0.80 -7.28
C TYR A 106 15.64 1.65 -8.27
N ASP A 107 14.34 1.87 -8.00
CA ASP A 107 13.49 2.76 -8.77
C ASP A 107 13.26 4.08 -8.02
N ARG A 108 13.22 5.16 -8.79
CA ARG A 108 12.84 6.49 -8.30
C ARG A 108 11.37 6.75 -8.60
N LEU A 109 10.74 7.62 -7.79
CA LEU A 109 9.31 7.92 -7.96
C LEU A 109 8.98 8.51 -9.34
N ASP A 110 9.89 9.29 -9.92
CA ASP A 110 9.75 9.85 -11.27
C ASP A 110 9.82 8.79 -12.38
N GLU A 111 10.47 7.65 -12.13
CA GLU A 111 10.53 6.49 -13.04
C GLU A 111 9.24 5.65 -12.95
N LEU A 112 8.66 5.52 -11.76
CA LEU A 112 7.42 4.75 -11.55
C LEU A 112 6.16 5.51 -12.01
N ARG A 113 6.13 6.82 -11.75
CA ARG A 113 4.96 7.70 -11.94
C ARG A 113 4.31 7.63 -13.34
N PRO A 114 5.05 7.56 -14.47
CA PRO A 114 4.48 7.45 -15.80
C PRO A 114 3.51 6.26 -15.98
N HIS A 115 3.63 5.22 -15.14
CA HIS A 115 2.81 4.02 -15.22
C HIS A 115 1.59 4.04 -14.28
N PHE A 116 1.47 5.03 -13.38
CA PHE A 116 0.41 5.06 -12.36
C PHE A 116 -0.99 5.10 -12.97
N HIS A 117 -1.14 5.88 -14.04
CA HIS A 117 -2.42 6.03 -14.71
C HIS A 117 -2.95 4.70 -15.26
N SER A 118 -2.12 3.93 -15.97
CA SER A 118 -2.50 2.65 -16.56
C SER A 118 -2.60 1.54 -15.51
N ALA A 119 -1.66 1.51 -14.56
CA ALA A 119 -1.58 0.44 -13.56
C ALA A 119 -2.67 0.51 -12.49
N PHE A 120 -3.23 1.69 -12.21
CA PHE A 120 -4.15 1.90 -11.10
C PHE A 120 -5.50 2.51 -11.49
N SER A 121 -5.80 2.62 -12.80
CA SER A 121 -7.11 3.12 -13.24
C SER A 121 -8.25 2.26 -12.71
N SER A 122 -9.42 2.86 -12.49
CA SER A 122 -10.63 2.10 -12.14
C SER A 122 -11.18 1.24 -13.29
N ASP A 123 -10.73 1.47 -14.52
CA ASP A 123 -11.06 0.58 -15.64
C ASP A 123 -10.36 -0.77 -15.48
N PHE A 124 -9.18 -0.78 -14.86
CA PHE A 124 -8.40 -1.99 -14.58
C PHE A 124 -8.60 -2.52 -13.15
N LEU A 125 -8.49 -1.67 -12.13
CA LEU A 125 -8.68 -2.00 -10.71
C LEU A 125 -9.85 -1.21 -10.12
N PRO A 126 -11.11 -1.59 -10.43
CA PRO A 126 -12.29 -0.79 -10.09
C PRO A 126 -12.51 -0.60 -8.58
N ASN A 127 -12.03 -1.53 -7.75
CA ASN A 127 -12.25 -1.51 -6.30
C ASN A 127 -11.01 -1.10 -5.49
N LEU A 128 -9.92 -0.69 -6.14
CA LEU A 128 -8.69 -0.26 -5.48
C LEU A 128 -8.98 0.95 -4.58
N THR A 129 -8.95 0.70 -3.26
CA THR A 129 -9.33 1.67 -2.23
C THR A 129 -8.11 2.26 -1.53
N GLU A 130 -7.04 1.47 -1.42
CA GLU A 130 -5.82 1.83 -0.73
C GLU A 130 -4.60 1.40 -1.52
N LEU A 131 -3.67 2.33 -1.73
CA LEU A 131 -2.43 2.10 -2.46
C LEU A 131 -1.27 2.54 -1.57
N ALA A 132 -0.32 1.63 -1.33
CA ALA A 132 0.98 1.95 -0.78
C ALA A 132 2.05 1.73 -1.85
N VAL A 133 2.87 2.75 -2.07
CA VAL A 133 4.03 2.67 -2.96
C VAL A 133 5.26 3.07 -2.16
N GLY A 134 6.14 2.09 -1.98
CA GLY A 134 7.46 2.28 -1.43
C GLY A 134 8.52 2.22 -2.51
N TYR A 135 9.54 3.07 -2.41
CA TYR A 135 10.64 3.10 -3.37
C TYR A 135 12.00 3.34 -2.69
N LYS A 136 13.08 3.01 -3.39
CA LYS A 136 14.46 3.27 -2.95
C LYS A 136 15.32 3.63 -4.15
N ASP A 137 15.96 4.79 -4.11
CA ASP A 137 16.86 5.24 -5.16
C ASP A 137 18.08 4.31 -5.28
N LYS A 138 18.49 4.03 -6.50
CA LYS A 138 19.69 3.25 -6.82
C LYS A 138 20.98 4.04 -6.59
N ASP A 139 20.92 5.35 -6.75
CA ASP A 139 22.10 6.22 -6.79
C ASP A 139 22.54 6.69 -5.40
N ILE A 140 21.74 6.41 -4.36
CA ILE A 140 22.04 6.77 -2.97
C ILE A 140 22.64 5.55 -2.26
N ALA A 141 23.91 5.28 -2.56
CA ALA A 141 24.74 4.40 -1.74
C ALA A 141 24.85 5.00 -0.32
N VAL A 142 24.59 4.16 0.69
CA VAL A 142 24.55 4.52 2.12
C VAL A 142 25.88 5.13 2.55
N SER A 143 25.99 6.45 2.50
CA SER A 143 27.11 7.20 3.08
C SER A 143 26.67 7.92 4.35
N SER A 144 27.62 8.12 5.27
CA SER A 144 27.42 8.81 6.54
C SER A 144 26.91 10.25 6.43
N SER A 145 26.83 10.84 5.23
CA SER A 145 26.21 12.16 4.97
C SER A 145 24.72 12.10 4.64
N TYR A 146 24.11 10.92 4.63
CA TYR A 146 22.71 10.71 4.26
C TYR A 146 21.72 11.55 5.07
N VAL A 147 21.87 11.61 6.41
CA VAL A 147 20.97 12.39 7.27
C VAL A 147 21.03 13.89 6.94
N LYS A 148 22.22 14.41 6.62
CA LYS A 148 22.40 15.82 6.26
C LYS A 148 21.70 16.14 4.93
N ARG A 149 21.81 15.25 3.94
CA ARG A 149 21.15 15.40 2.63
C ARG A 149 19.62 15.43 2.72
N LEU A 150 19.02 14.70 3.66
CA LEU A 150 17.56 14.71 3.88
C LEU A 150 17.02 16.10 4.29
N PHE A 151 17.83 16.91 4.96
CA PHE A 151 17.43 18.28 5.34
C PHE A 151 17.77 19.32 4.26
N GLU A 152 18.79 19.06 3.45
CA GLU A 152 19.20 19.93 2.34
C GLU A 152 18.24 19.83 1.14
N HIS A 153 17.59 18.68 0.95
CA HIS A 153 16.70 18.39 -0.18
C HIS A 153 15.33 17.87 0.30
N PRO A 154 14.46 18.74 0.85
CA PRO A 154 13.14 18.32 1.33
C PRO A 154 12.27 17.77 0.19
N GLN A 155 11.29 16.93 0.55
CA GLN A 155 10.37 16.37 -0.43
C GLN A 155 9.55 17.47 -1.10
N SER A 156 9.49 17.42 -2.43
CA SER A 156 8.78 18.39 -3.26
C SER A 156 7.27 18.13 -3.24
N GLU A 157 6.52 19.15 -2.81
CA GLU A 157 5.06 19.15 -2.89
C GLU A 157 4.57 19.08 -4.36
N ARG A 158 5.35 19.61 -5.31
CA ARG A 158 4.99 19.53 -6.74
C ARG A 158 5.01 18.10 -7.25
N ASP A 159 5.92 17.27 -6.76
CA ASP A 159 5.97 15.86 -7.17
C ASP A 159 4.84 15.06 -6.55
N LEU A 160 4.46 15.37 -5.31
CA LEU A 160 3.22 14.84 -4.73
C LEU A 160 1.99 15.24 -5.55
N ALA A 161 1.88 16.51 -5.96
CA ALA A 161 0.78 16.98 -6.80
C ALA A 161 0.72 16.24 -8.15
N ARG A 162 1.87 15.97 -8.77
CA ARG A 162 1.96 15.17 -10.01
C ARG A 162 1.47 13.74 -9.79
N VAL A 163 1.95 13.07 -8.73
CA VAL A 163 1.50 11.71 -8.38
C VAL A 163 -0.01 11.64 -8.20
N LEU A 164 -0.61 12.60 -7.48
CA LEU A 164 -2.05 12.63 -7.26
C LEU A 164 -2.84 12.83 -8.57
N VAL A 165 -2.30 13.64 -9.49
CA VAL A 165 -2.85 13.84 -10.83
C VAL A 165 -2.82 12.54 -11.63
N ASP A 166 -1.69 11.82 -11.61
CA ASP A 166 -1.54 10.56 -12.36
C ASP A 166 -2.46 9.45 -11.83
N LEU A 167 -2.92 9.58 -10.56
CA LEU A 167 -3.88 8.69 -9.92
C LEU A 167 -5.35 9.13 -10.08
N CYS A 168 -5.65 10.22 -10.79
CA CYS A 168 -7.05 10.69 -10.93
C CYS A 168 -7.99 9.67 -11.61
N SER A 169 -7.46 8.74 -12.40
CA SER A 169 -8.24 7.63 -13.00
C SER A 169 -8.63 6.55 -11.99
N ALA A 170 -8.00 6.51 -10.81
CA ALA A 170 -8.31 5.59 -9.72
C ALA A 170 -9.49 6.14 -8.89
N LYS A 171 -10.70 6.07 -9.43
CA LYS A 171 -11.92 6.70 -8.88
C LYS A 171 -12.27 6.22 -7.47
N SER A 172 -11.97 4.96 -7.16
CA SER A 172 -12.22 4.33 -5.86
C SER A 172 -11.10 4.56 -4.83
N LEU A 173 -9.97 5.16 -5.24
CA LEU A 173 -8.81 5.33 -4.37
C LEU A 173 -9.12 6.37 -3.28
N ARG A 174 -9.09 5.91 -2.02
CA ARG A 174 -9.33 6.72 -0.82
C ARG A 174 -8.03 7.04 -0.08
N VAL A 175 -7.03 6.16 -0.16
CA VAL A 175 -5.80 6.31 0.62
C VAL A 175 -4.57 6.09 -0.24
N LEU A 176 -3.61 7.01 -0.14
CA LEU A 176 -2.28 6.85 -0.70
C LEU A 176 -1.23 6.87 0.42
N HIS A 177 -0.40 5.84 0.47
CA HIS A 177 0.81 5.81 1.27
C HIS A 177 2.00 5.90 0.35
N LEU A 178 2.84 6.90 0.59
CA LEU A 178 4.15 6.95 -0.03
C LEU A 178 5.19 6.74 1.06
N HIS A 179 6.20 5.95 0.75
CA HIS A 179 7.37 5.85 1.60
C HIS A 179 8.62 5.65 0.77
N SER A 180 9.72 6.16 1.28
CA SER A 180 11.02 5.88 0.72
C SER A 180 11.95 5.52 1.85
N SER A 181 12.91 4.63 1.60
CA SER A 181 14.02 4.46 2.55
C SER A 181 14.83 5.74 2.73
N GLU A 182 14.60 6.73 1.87
CA GLU A 182 15.31 8.00 1.69
C GLU A 182 14.35 9.19 1.77
N ALA A 183 13.15 8.95 2.29
CA ALA A 183 12.14 9.97 2.49
C ALA A 183 12.70 11.11 3.35
N ALA A 184 12.73 12.31 2.77
CA ALA A 184 12.88 13.57 3.49
C ALA A 184 11.50 14.09 3.91
N PRO A 185 11.39 14.85 5.01
CA PRO A 185 10.14 15.55 5.31
C PRO A 185 9.82 16.56 4.19
N PHE A 186 8.53 16.85 4.00
CA PHE A 186 8.13 18.01 3.20
C PHE A 186 8.63 19.29 3.86
N LYS A 187 9.01 20.28 3.05
CA LYS A 187 9.43 21.60 3.56
C LYS A 187 8.31 22.27 4.37
N ASN A 188 7.07 22.11 3.91
CA ASN A 188 5.88 22.59 4.58
C ASN A 188 5.37 21.53 5.57
N THR A 189 5.31 21.89 6.85
CA THR A 189 4.80 21.03 7.92
C THR A 189 3.33 21.30 8.27
N GLY A 190 2.75 22.36 7.68
CA GLY A 190 1.33 22.70 7.78
C GLY A 190 0.50 21.99 6.71
N ASP A 191 -0.45 22.73 6.13
CA ASP A 191 -1.30 22.21 5.06
C ASP A 191 -0.49 22.03 3.76
N LEU A 192 -0.28 20.77 3.34
CA LEU A 192 0.35 20.46 2.07
C LEU A 192 -0.59 20.81 0.90
N LEU A 193 0.00 21.23 -0.21
CA LEU A 193 -0.66 21.63 -1.45
C LEU A 193 -1.57 22.86 -1.32
N ALA A 194 -1.57 23.56 -0.17
CA ALA A 194 -2.39 24.74 0.06
C ALA A 194 -2.06 25.92 -0.88
N SER A 195 -0.80 26.03 -1.32
CA SER A 195 -0.34 27.04 -2.28
C SER A 195 -0.52 26.62 -3.74
N MET A 196 -1.11 25.44 -4.00
CA MET A 196 -1.34 24.89 -5.33
C MET A 196 -2.85 24.73 -5.59
N PRO A 197 -3.56 25.80 -5.97
CA PRO A 197 -5.02 25.77 -6.17
C PRO A 197 -5.47 24.82 -7.31
N ASN A 198 -4.54 24.45 -8.18
CA ASN A 198 -4.77 23.48 -9.26
C ASN A 198 -4.39 22.04 -8.89
N ALA A 199 -4.02 21.76 -7.63
CA ALA A 199 -3.80 20.39 -7.19
C ALA A 199 -5.09 19.58 -7.32
N ARG A 200 -5.00 18.47 -8.06
CA ARG A 200 -6.10 17.53 -8.29
C ARG A 200 -5.85 16.25 -7.52
N PHE A 201 -6.95 15.65 -7.08
CA PHE A 201 -6.96 14.43 -6.29
C PHE A 201 -7.94 13.44 -6.92
N PRO A 202 -7.71 12.13 -6.73
CA PRO A 202 -8.70 11.12 -7.08
C PRO A 202 -10.08 11.43 -6.48
N PRO A 203 -11.19 11.12 -7.18
CA PRO A 203 -12.54 11.45 -6.75
C PRO A 203 -12.86 11.05 -5.30
N SER A 204 -12.50 9.84 -4.90
CA SER A 204 -12.78 9.31 -3.55
C SER A 204 -11.67 9.60 -2.52
N PHE A 205 -10.65 10.39 -2.86
CA PHE A 205 -9.46 10.55 -2.02
C PHE A 205 -9.74 11.14 -0.63
N GLU A 206 -9.16 10.57 0.42
CA GLU A 206 -9.42 10.97 1.81
C GLU A 206 -8.14 11.18 2.60
N TYR A 207 -7.16 10.28 2.46
CA TYR A 207 -5.98 10.27 3.32
C TYR A 207 -4.69 10.10 2.53
N PHE A 208 -3.68 10.84 2.94
CA PHE A 208 -2.32 10.68 2.48
C PHE A 208 -1.42 10.39 3.67
N THR A 209 -0.50 9.44 3.52
CA THR A 209 0.55 9.22 4.51
C THR A 209 1.94 9.22 3.88
N TRP A 210 2.89 9.75 4.65
CA TRP A 210 4.29 9.87 4.26
C TRP A 210 5.18 9.32 5.37
N PHE A 211 5.82 8.18 5.13
CA PHE A 211 6.74 7.59 6.10
C PHE A 211 8.17 8.11 5.90
N VAL A 212 8.68 8.77 6.94
CA VAL A 212 10.04 9.30 7.01
C VAL A 212 10.90 8.36 7.85
N LYS A 213 11.67 7.50 7.15
CA LYS A 213 12.47 6.45 7.81
C LYS A 213 13.49 7.00 8.79
N ALA A 214 14.13 8.13 8.48
CA ALA A 214 15.16 8.74 9.34
C ALA A 214 14.65 9.11 10.73
N PHE A 215 13.36 9.43 10.87
CA PHE A 215 12.72 9.73 12.16
C PHE A 215 11.85 8.58 12.65
N ASN A 216 11.82 7.46 11.92
CA ASN A 216 10.89 6.36 12.13
C ASN A 216 9.44 6.84 12.35
N LYS A 217 9.02 7.85 11.58
CA LYS A 217 7.75 8.56 11.79
C LYS A 217 6.92 8.61 10.53
N THR A 218 5.64 8.29 10.65
CA THR A 218 4.65 8.52 9.59
C THR A 218 3.94 9.85 9.83
N HIS A 219 3.90 10.68 8.80
CA HIS A 219 3.10 11.89 8.74
C HIS A 219 1.75 11.55 8.10
N TYR A 220 0.67 12.07 8.69
CA TYR A 220 -0.69 11.76 8.27
C TYR A 220 -1.40 13.03 7.87
N TYR A 221 -2.13 12.96 6.76
CA TYR A 221 -2.88 14.08 6.22
C TYR A 221 -4.27 13.64 5.80
N ARG A 222 -5.29 14.47 6.09
CA ARG A 222 -6.63 14.33 5.51
C ARG A 222 -6.81 15.30 4.35
N PHE A 223 -7.56 14.88 3.35
CA PHE A 223 -8.02 15.74 2.28
C PHE A 223 -9.05 16.75 2.81
N VAL A 224 -8.87 18.01 2.42
CA VAL A 224 -9.82 19.10 2.67
C VAL A 224 -10.20 19.71 1.32
N PRO A 225 -11.47 19.67 0.92
CA PRO A 225 -11.92 20.20 -0.37
C PRO A 225 -11.73 21.71 -0.46
N SER A 226 -11.40 22.19 -1.66
CA SER A 226 -11.44 23.61 -1.98
C SER A 226 -12.90 24.09 -2.05
N LYS A 227 -13.13 25.37 -1.74
CA LYS A 227 -14.44 26.02 -1.90
C LYS A 227 -14.79 26.22 -3.37
N GLU A 228 -13.78 26.28 -4.25
CA GLU A 228 -13.96 26.45 -5.68
C GLU A 228 -14.44 25.13 -6.31
N ARG A 229 -15.70 25.11 -6.75
CA ARG A 229 -16.25 24.01 -7.53
C ARG A 229 -15.74 24.11 -8.95
N SER A 230 -14.71 23.35 -9.29
CA SER A 230 -14.36 23.07 -10.68
C SER A 230 -14.88 21.68 -11.05
N SER A 231 -15.72 21.57 -12.07
CA SER A 231 -16.01 20.27 -12.69
C SER A 231 -14.82 19.88 -13.55
N SER A 232 -14.14 18.78 -13.22
CA SER A 232 -13.18 18.16 -14.14
C SER A 232 -13.85 17.01 -14.88
N PRO A 233 -13.47 16.74 -16.16
CA PRO A 233 -14.07 15.64 -16.93
C PRO A 233 -13.86 14.25 -16.30
N ASP A 234 -12.77 14.09 -15.55
CA ASP A 234 -12.40 12.86 -14.85
C ASP A 234 -13.05 12.72 -13.46
N GLY A 235 -13.82 13.70 -13.01
CA GLY A 235 -14.42 13.74 -11.67
C GLY A 235 -13.42 13.98 -10.54
N SER A 236 -12.15 14.26 -10.85
CA SER A 236 -11.15 14.65 -9.87
C SER A 236 -11.56 15.90 -9.08
N LYS A 237 -11.13 15.93 -7.82
CA LYS A 237 -11.46 17.03 -6.90
C LYS A 237 -10.25 17.87 -6.58
N ARG A 238 -10.50 19.11 -6.19
CA ARG A 238 -9.47 20.08 -5.78
C ARG A 238 -9.50 20.31 -4.29
N GLY A 239 -8.34 20.59 -3.72
CA GLY A 239 -8.23 20.82 -2.29
C GLY A 239 -6.78 20.85 -1.83
N ARG A 240 -6.62 20.55 -0.55
CA ARG A 240 -5.33 20.51 0.14
C ARG A 240 -5.30 19.35 1.13
N LEU A 241 -4.12 19.12 1.69
CA LEU A 241 -3.87 18.04 2.65
C LEU A 241 -3.57 18.65 4.01
N GLN A 242 -4.48 18.49 4.95
CA GLN A 242 -4.34 18.99 6.31
C GLN A 242 -3.68 17.94 7.21
N PRO A 243 -2.61 18.29 7.96
CA PRO A 243 -1.97 17.36 8.87
C PRO A 243 -2.92 16.95 9.99
N ILE A 244 -2.88 15.67 10.36
CA ILE A 244 -3.69 15.09 11.43
C ILE A 244 -2.83 14.22 12.35
N SER A 245 -3.30 14.01 13.57
CA SER A 245 -2.63 13.14 14.54
C SER A 245 -2.81 11.67 14.18
N SER A 246 -1.81 10.82 14.47
CA SER A 246 -1.85 9.36 14.24
C SER A 246 -3.00 8.65 14.94
N PHE A 247 -3.59 9.26 15.99
CA PHE A 247 -4.76 8.74 16.70
C PHE A 247 -5.99 8.53 15.81
N PHE A 248 -6.09 9.17 14.63
CA PHE A 248 -7.21 8.91 13.71
C PHE A 248 -7.29 7.46 13.22
N ARG A 249 -6.16 6.72 13.27
CA ARG A 249 -6.07 5.30 12.89
C ARG A 249 -6.71 4.39 13.92
N THR A 250 -6.89 4.90 15.13
CA THR A 250 -7.48 4.15 16.22
C THR A 250 -8.96 3.93 15.92
N ARG A 251 -9.31 2.70 15.57
CA ARG A 251 -10.70 2.23 15.59
C ARG A 251 -11.01 1.76 17.01
N ILE A 252 -11.70 2.58 17.78
CA ILE A 252 -12.38 2.13 18.99
C ILE A 252 -13.69 1.48 18.51
N THR A 253 -13.92 0.21 18.82
CA THR A 253 -15.20 -0.44 18.51
C THR A 253 -16.32 0.18 19.34
N LYS A 254 -17.58 -0.14 19.01
CA LYS A 254 -18.73 0.37 19.78
C LYS A 254 -18.67 -0.09 21.26
N GLU A 255 -17.94 -1.16 21.53
CA GLU A 255 -17.74 -1.78 22.84
C GLU A 255 -16.54 -1.15 23.61
N GLY A 256 -15.93 -0.09 23.08
CA GLY A 256 -14.82 0.61 23.76
C GLY A 256 -13.49 -0.13 23.66
N VAL A 257 -13.39 -1.16 22.83
CA VAL A 257 -12.18 -1.97 22.66
C VAL A 257 -11.37 -1.45 21.46
N TRP A 258 -10.05 -1.45 21.59
CA TRP A 258 -9.14 -1.19 20.48
C TRP A 258 -9.30 -2.32 19.48
N ASN A 259 -9.90 -2.04 18.31
CA ASN A 259 -10.26 -3.07 17.33
C ASN A 259 -9.01 -3.84 16.84
N ARG A 260 -7.82 -3.21 16.89
CA ARG A 260 -6.52 -3.84 16.63
C ARG A 260 -5.42 -3.21 17.47
N ALA A 261 -4.49 -4.02 17.97
CA ALA A 261 -3.25 -3.53 18.58
C ALA A 261 -2.42 -2.75 17.56
N PHE A 262 -1.70 -1.73 18.03
CA PHE A 262 -0.74 -0.98 17.23
C PHE A 262 0.42 -1.93 16.87
N ASP A 263 0.45 -2.40 15.62
CA ASP A 263 1.51 -3.25 15.08
C ASP A 263 2.43 -2.40 14.19
N ASP A 264 3.72 -2.40 14.53
CA ASP A 264 4.74 -1.60 13.87
C ASP A 264 4.96 -2.01 12.40
N ASP A 265 4.74 -3.28 12.07
CA ASP A 265 4.83 -3.77 10.69
C ASP A 265 3.58 -3.39 9.87
N ARG A 266 2.44 -3.13 10.54
CA ARG A 266 1.17 -2.69 9.92
C ARG A 266 1.00 -1.19 9.89
N ARG A 267 2.08 -0.41 10.04
CA ARG A 267 2.00 1.06 10.06
C ARG A 267 1.47 1.68 8.77
N ARG A 268 1.44 0.92 7.67
CA ARG A 268 1.10 1.42 6.34
C ARG A 268 -0.41 1.40 6.07
N ILE A 269 -1.07 0.27 6.17
CA ILE A 269 -2.47 0.13 5.75
C ILE A 269 -3.45 0.65 6.82
N LEU A 270 -4.48 1.39 6.41
CA LEU A 270 -5.52 2.02 7.24
C LEU A 270 -6.83 1.23 7.24
N TYR A 271 -7.25 0.73 6.08
CA TYR A 271 -8.50 0.00 5.95
C TYR A 271 -8.30 -1.49 6.22
N ASP A 272 -9.37 -2.12 6.71
CA ASP A 272 -9.39 -3.57 6.84
C ASP A 272 -9.85 -4.18 5.53
N HIS A 273 -8.92 -4.83 4.82
CA HIS A 273 -9.18 -5.45 3.53
C HIS A 273 -9.50 -6.93 3.63
N THR A 274 -9.58 -7.49 4.84
CA THR A 274 -10.16 -8.82 5.04
C THR A 274 -11.69 -8.71 5.11
N PRO A 275 -12.46 -9.41 4.27
CA PRO A 275 -13.91 -9.45 4.40
C PRO A 275 -14.30 -10.11 5.72
N LEU A 276 -15.08 -9.37 6.52
CA LEU A 276 -15.29 -9.46 7.97
C LEU A 276 -15.76 -10.80 8.58
N ASP A 277 -16.04 -11.85 7.80
CA ASP A 277 -16.56 -13.11 8.36
C ASP A 277 -15.53 -14.25 8.36
N GLY A 278 -14.47 -14.19 9.16
CA GLY A 278 -13.59 -15.36 9.37
C GLY A 278 -12.26 -15.08 10.07
N PRO A 279 -11.66 -16.08 10.74
CA PRO A 279 -10.41 -15.89 11.48
C PRO A 279 -9.23 -15.61 10.53
N VAL A 280 -8.41 -14.62 10.90
CA VAL A 280 -7.13 -14.31 10.25
C VAL A 280 -6.01 -14.89 11.09
N MET A 281 -5.08 -15.61 10.48
CA MET A 281 -3.94 -16.18 11.18
C MET A 281 -2.74 -15.22 11.13
N HIS A 282 -2.23 -14.88 12.32
CA HIS A 282 -0.93 -14.26 12.49
C HIS A 282 0.07 -15.36 12.81
N LEU A 283 0.91 -15.75 11.85
CA LEU A 283 2.02 -16.65 12.12
C LEU A 283 3.23 -15.80 12.46
N SER A 284 3.47 -15.62 13.76
CA SER A 284 4.80 -15.19 14.23
C SER A 284 5.81 -16.33 14.11
#